data_AF-A0A2V7M9C3-F1
#
_entry.id   AF-A0A2V7M9C3-F1
#
_cell.length_a   1.000
_cell.length_b   1.000
_cell.length_c   1.000
_cell.angle_alpha   90.00
_cell.angle_beta   90.00
_cell.angle_gamma   90.00
#
_symmetry.space_group_name_H-M   'P 1'
#
loop_
_entity.id
_entity.type
_entity.pdbx_description
1 polymer ?
#
loop_
_entity_poly.entity_id
_entity_poly.type
_entity_poly.pdbx_seq_one_letter_code
_entity_poly.pdbx_strand_id
1 'polypeptide(L)'
;MILILAVLAALQSPGDTALASFVARARAGTAALRHPDAARLAGYHPVGPDFPGMGRHWIHTSLILRPTPDPAAPPVLEYAEIDGVPTLVGVAYAVLVNSDTAPASLPVPAAAWHFHQGTVDEESFLRSHAGVTHVMPGPPGPRLAVVHAWIWLDNPDGLLATDNWALPYARLGVPVPLHGSRAAARALALAAGDGGRMYLEALIHAVGQPNDDEMKALAAVVRRHQTEARERGARAAALEACWNALWDDVKTAVRPEVWERLEALR
;
A
#
# COMPACT_ATOMS: atom_id res chain seq x y z
N MET A 1 -57.33 12.65 -1.38
CA MET A 1 -56.57 11.42 -1.70
C MET A 1 -55.84 11.62 -3.01
N ILE A 2 -54.65 12.25 -3.00
CA ILE A 2 -53.64 12.17 -4.07
C ILE A 2 -52.29 12.23 -3.37
N LEU A 3 -51.58 11.10 -3.40
CA LEU A 3 -50.24 10.89 -2.85
C LEU A 3 -49.24 11.41 -3.88
N ILE A 4 -48.42 12.41 -3.53
CA ILE A 4 -47.25 12.79 -4.33
C ILE A 4 -46.09 11.90 -3.88
N LEU A 5 -45.80 10.86 -4.66
CA LEU A 5 -44.58 10.08 -4.57
C LEU A 5 -43.44 10.87 -5.25
N ALA A 6 -42.62 11.52 -4.44
CA ALA A 6 -41.37 12.12 -4.90
C ALA A 6 -40.34 11.01 -5.18
N VAL A 7 -40.06 10.76 -6.45
CA VAL A 7 -38.91 9.95 -6.89
C VAL A 7 -37.67 10.84 -6.78
N LEU A 8 -36.91 10.70 -5.69
CA LEU A 8 -35.53 11.18 -5.60
C LEU A 8 -34.64 10.24 -6.43
N ALA A 9 -34.58 10.46 -7.74
CA ALA A 9 -33.46 9.97 -8.54
C ALA A 9 -32.28 10.91 -8.26
N ALA A 10 -31.38 10.49 -7.37
CA ALA A 10 -30.12 11.18 -7.15
C ALA A 10 -29.33 11.19 -8.47
N LEU A 11 -29.01 12.39 -8.97
CA LEU A 11 -28.12 12.59 -10.12
C LEU A 11 -26.71 12.11 -9.73
N GLN A 12 -26.37 10.86 -10.04
CA GLN A 12 -24.99 10.38 -10.02
C GLN A 12 -24.24 11.07 -11.16
N SER A 13 -23.03 11.58 -10.88
CA SER A 13 -22.25 12.22 -11.94
C SER A 13 -21.78 11.17 -12.96
N PRO A 14 -21.55 11.54 -14.23
CA PRO A 14 -20.97 10.63 -15.22
C PRO A 14 -19.64 10.01 -14.77
N GLY A 15 -18.84 10.76 -13.97
CA GLY A 15 -17.60 10.28 -13.37
C GLY A 15 -17.83 9.14 -12.36
N ASP A 16 -18.86 9.26 -11.52
CA ASP A 16 -19.21 8.22 -10.53
C ASP A 16 -19.63 6.92 -11.23
N THR A 17 -20.34 7.04 -12.36
CA THR A 17 -20.79 5.89 -13.15
C THR A 17 -19.62 5.19 -13.84
N ALA A 18 -18.67 5.95 -14.39
CA ALA A 18 -17.48 5.39 -15.03
C ALA A 18 -16.55 4.67 -14.03
N LEU A 19 -16.34 5.27 -12.86
CA LEU A 19 -15.57 4.64 -11.78
C LEU A 19 -16.26 3.38 -11.25
N ALA A 20 -17.59 3.41 -11.04
CA ALA A 20 -18.35 2.24 -10.62
C ALA A 20 -18.26 1.09 -11.65
N SER A 21 -18.33 1.41 -12.95
CA SER A 21 -18.15 0.43 -14.03
C SER A 21 -16.74 -0.17 -14.03
N PHE A 22 -15.72 0.65 -13.83
CA PHE A 22 -14.34 0.19 -13.66
C PHE A 22 -14.20 -0.80 -12.51
N VAL A 23 -14.73 -0.47 -11.33
CA VAL A 23 -14.70 -1.37 -10.15
C VAL A 23 -15.45 -2.66 -10.42
N ALA A 24 -16.63 -2.59 -11.04
CA ALA A 24 -17.43 -3.77 -11.35
C ALA A 24 -16.69 -4.72 -12.29
N ARG A 25 -16.02 -4.18 -13.33
CA ARG A 25 -15.19 -4.97 -14.25
C ARG A 25 -13.98 -5.59 -13.56
N ALA A 26 -13.30 -4.84 -12.69
CA ALA A 26 -12.17 -5.34 -11.93
C ALA A 26 -12.56 -6.49 -11.00
N ARG A 27 -13.70 -6.35 -10.30
CA ARG A 27 -14.27 -7.43 -9.47
C ARG A 27 -14.64 -8.66 -10.30
N ALA A 28 -15.34 -8.46 -11.42
CA ALA A 28 -15.73 -9.57 -12.29
C ALA A 28 -14.52 -10.32 -12.86
N GLY A 29 -13.51 -9.59 -13.35
CA GLY A 29 -12.31 -10.16 -13.95
C GLY A 29 -11.39 -10.88 -12.95
N THR A 30 -11.39 -10.46 -11.68
CA THR A 30 -10.51 -11.04 -10.64
C THR A 30 -11.22 -12.00 -9.68
N ALA A 31 -12.52 -12.23 -9.83
CA ALA A 31 -13.28 -13.10 -8.93
C ALA A 31 -12.69 -14.52 -8.85
N ALA A 32 -12.31 -15.12 -9.98
CA ALA A 32 -11.69 -16.44 -10.02
C ALA A 32 -10.26 -16.43 -9.47
N LEU A 33 -9.60 -15.27 -9.50
CA LEU A 33 -8.22 -15.09 -9.03
C LEU A 33 -8.15 -14.92 -7.50
N ARG A 34 -9.27 -14.88 -6.77
CA ARG A 34 -9.24 -14.82 -5.30
C ARG A 34 -8.46 -15.97 -4.66
N HIS A 35 -8.31 -17.09 -5.37
CA HIS A 35 -7.43 -18.19 -4.98
C HIS A 35 -6.03 -18.05 -5.63
N PRO A 36 -4.93 -18.05 -4.86
CA PRO A 36 -3.58 -17.87 -5.40
C PRO A 36 -3.16 -18.85 -6.49
N ASP A 37 -3.67 -20.09 -6.44
CA ASP A 37 -3.35 -21.10 -7.47
C ASP A 37 -3.97 -20.75 -8.83
N ALA A 38 -5.18 -20.18 -8.83
CA ALA A 38 -5.80 -19.67 -10.05
C ALA A 38 -5.01 -18.49 -10.63
N ALA A 39 -4.51 -17.58 -9.78
CA ALA A 39 -3.63 -16.49 -10.22
C ALA A 39 -2.32 -17.00 -10.82
N ARG A 40 -1.69 -18.01 -10.20
CA ARG A 40 -0.46 -18.62 -10.74
C ARG A 40 -0.71 -19.28 -12.10
N LEU A 41 -1.80 -20.03 -12.23
CA LEU A 41 -2.20 -20.64 -13.50
C LEU A 41 -2.54 -19.59 -14.56
N ALA A 42 -3.03 -18.43 -14.15
CA ALA A 42 -3.29 -17.28 -15.02
C ALA A 42 -2.02 -16.44 -15.33
N GLY A 43 -0.83 -16.86 -14.88
CA GLY A 43 0.45 -16.21 -15.22
C GLY A 43 0.91 -15.12 -14.27
N TYR A 44 0.28 -14.99 -13.09
CA TYR A 44 0.72 -14.04 -12.05
C TYR A 44 1.80 -14.65 -11.16
N HIS A 45 2.82 -13.87 -10.82
CA HIS A 45 3.92 -14.29 -9.95
C HIS A 45 4.16 -13.29 -8.81
N PRO A 46 4.39 -13.75 -7.56
CA PRO A 46 4.69 -12.87 -6.45
C PRO A 46 6.02 -12.14 -6.67
N VAL A 47 6.06 -10.85 -6.37
CA VAL A 47 7.27 -10.01 -6.42
C VAL A 47 7.35 -9.16 -5.17
N GLY A 48 8.57 -9.03 -4.64
CA GLY A 48 8.85 -8.22 -3.47
C GLY A 48 8.32 -8.81 -2.15
N PRO A 49 8.46 -8.06 -1.05
CA PRO A 49 8.00 -8.49 0.27
C PRO A 49 6.48 -8.41 0.40
N ASP A 50 5.98 -8.88 1.55
CA ASP A 50 4.62 -8.60 1.98
C ASP A 50 4.59 -7.25 2.73
N PHE A 51 3.92 -6.26 2.14
CA PHE A 51 3.88 -4.90 2.65
C PHE A 51 2.78 -4.75 3.72
N PRO A 52 3.04 -4.12 4.87
CA PRO A 52 2.05 -3.88 5.91
C PRO A 52 0.74 -3.25 5.44
N GLY A 53 0.84 -2.27 4.53
CA GLY A 53 -0.31 -1.51 4.01
C GLY A 53 -0.84 -2.00 2.66
N MET A 54 -0.14 -2.89 1.96
CA MET A 54 -0.54 -3.28 0.59
C MET A 54 -0.66 -4.79 0.36
N GLY A 55 -0.08 -5.61 1.24
CA GLY A 55 0.07 -7.04 0.98
C GLY A 55 1.26 -7.33 0.06
N ARG A 56 1.29 -8.54 -0.48
CA ARG A 56 2.24 -8.99 -1.48
C ARG A 56 1.68 -8.75 -2.88
N HIS A 57 2.47 -8.08 -3.71
CA HIS A 57 2.17 -7.89 -5.11
C HIS A 57 2.43 -9.17 -5.90
N TRP A 58 1.50 -9.50 -6.79
CA TRP A 58 1.64 -10.55 -7.79
C TRP A 58 1.44 -9.94 -9.17
N ILE A 59 2.45 -10.04 -10.02
CA ILE A 59 2.48 -9.33 -11.30
C ILE A 59 2.28 -10.28 -12.47
N HIS A 60 1.62 -9.77 -13.51
CA HIS A 60 1.61 -10.37 -14.84
C HIS A 60 2.31 -9.43 -15.81
N THR A 61 3.57 -9.72 -16.12
CA THR A 61 4.45 -8.83 -16.90
C THR A 61 3.90 -8.46 -18.27
N SER A 62 3.31 -9.40 -19.01
CA SER A 62 2.71 -9.11 -20.31
C SER A 62 1.52 -8.14 -20.25
N LEU A 63 0.82 -8.04 -19.11
CA LEU A 63 -0.27 -7.07 -18.92
C LEU A 63 0.28 -5.66 -18.66
N ILE A 64 1.41 -5.54 -17.93
CA ILE A 64 2.10 -4.27 -17.68
C ILE A 64 2.55 -3.61 -18.99
N LEU A 65 3.01 -4.42 -19.95
CA LEU A 65 3.52 -3.94 -21.24
C LEU A 65 2.41 -3.55 -22.22
N ARG A 66 1.13 -3.70 -21.86
CA ARG A 66 0.02 -3.31 -22.75
C ARG A 66 -0.06 -1.78 -22.84
N PRO A 67 -0.33 -1.24 -24.04
CA PRO A 67 -0.47 0.21 -24.23
C PRO A 67 -1.74 0.77 -23.57
N THR A 68 -2.74 -0.09 -23.32
CA THR A 68 -4.00 0.32 -22.68
C THR A 68 -4.39 -0.72 -21.62
N PRO A 69 -4.54 -0.31 -20.36
CA PRO A 69 -5.00 -1.21 -19.30
C PRO A 69 -6.45 -1.64 -19.53
N ASP A 70 -6.73 -2.92 -19.29
CA ASP A 70 -8.08 -3.46 -19.28
C ASP A 70 -8.55 -3.57 -17.82
N PRO A 71 -9.63 -2.87 -17.41
CA PRO A 71 -10.21 -3.00 -16.07
C PRO A 71 -10.55 -4.43 -15.64
N ALA A 72 -10.76 -5.37 -16.58
CA ALA A 72 -11.03 -6.77 -16.24
C ALA A 72 -9.76 -7.64 -16.10
N ALA A 73 -8.59 -7.11 -16.46
CA ALA A 73 -7.32 -7.83 -16.42
C ALA A 73 -6.23 -6.94 -15.80
N PRO A 74 -6.30 -6.67 -14.47
CA PRO A 74 -5.30 -5.86 -13.80
C PRO A 74 -3.93 -6.55 -13.89
N PRO A 75 -2.85 -5.81 -14.19
CA PRO A 75 -1.50 -6.36 -14.25
C PRO A 75 -0.94 -6.77 -12.88
N VAL A 76 -1.52 -6.25 -11.79
CA VAL A 76 -1.05 -6.51 -10.43
C VAL A 76 -2.22 -6.94 -9.55
N LEU A 77 -2.04 -8.04 -8.83
CA LEU A 77 -2.93 -8.51 -7.76
C LEU A 77 -2.26 -8.28 -6.41
N GLU A 78 -3.04 -7.93 -5.40
CA GLU A 78 -2.55 -7.68 -4.05
C GLU A 78 -3.13 -8.72 -3.09
N TYR A 79 -2.28 -9.58 -2.56
CA TYR A 79 -2.67 -10.61 -1.58
C TYR A 79 -2.14 -10.30 -0.20
N ALA A 80 -2.94 -10.57 0.82
CA ALA A 80 -2.47 -10.57 2.20
C ALA A 80 -2.95 -11.83 2.92
N GLU A 81 -2.19 -12.26 3.93
CA GLU A 81 -2.66 -13.31 4.82
C GLU A 81 -3.64 -12.73 5.84
N ILE A 82 -4.91 -13.11 5.72
CA ILE A 82 -5.96 -12.76 6.68
C ILE A 82 -6.36 -14.03 7.39
N ASP A 83 -6.19 -14.08 8.73
CA ASP A 83 -6.42 -15.27 9.54
C ASP A 83 -5.64 -16.51 9.03
N GLY A 84 -4.41 -16.31 8.55
CA GLY A 84 -3.56 -17.35 7.97
C GLY A 84 -3.97 -17.82 6.57
N VAL A 85 -4.97 -17.16 5.95
CA VAL A 85 -5.45 -17.49 4.60
C VAL A 85 -5.01 -16.41 3.61
N PRO A 86 -4.25 -16.77 2.56
CA PRO A 86 -3.95 -15.85 1.47
C PRO A 86 -5.25 -15.36 0.81
N THR A 87 -5.49 -14.06 0.91
CA THR A 87 -6.72 -13.41 0.48
C THR A 87 -6.39 -12.29 -0.49
N LEU A 88 -7.04 -12.27 -1.66
CA LEU A 88 -6.97 -11.15 -2.58
C LEU A 88 -7.69 -9.95 -1.94
N VAL A 89 -6.94 -8.87 -1.68
CA VAL A 89 -7.43 -7.66 -0.99
C VAL A 89 -7.63 -6.48 -1.93
N GLY A 90 -6.85 -6.43 -3.02
CA GLY A 90 -6.86 -5.34 -3.97
C GLY A 90 -6.25 -5.74 -5.31
N VAL A 91 -6.23 -4.78 -6.23
CA VAL A 91 -5.59 -4.87 -7.54
C VAL A 91 -4.91 -3.55 -7.85
N ALA A 92 -3.88 -3.56 -8.68
CA ALA A 92 -3.28 -2.34 -9.19
C ALA A 92 -3.11 -2.37 -10.72
N TYR A 93 -3.11 -1.18 -11.30
CA TYR A 93 -2.89 -0.95 -12.71
C TYR A 93 -1.61 -0.17 -12.89
N ALA A 94 -0.79 -0.62 -13.82
CA ALA A 94 0.47 0.02 -14.16
C ALA A 94 0.47 0.40 -15.64
N VAL A 95 0.93 1.60 -15.95
CA VAL A 95 1.04 2.13 -17.32
C VAL A 95 2.44 2.70 -17.51
N LEU A 96 3.12 2.28 -18.58
CA LEU A 96 4.39 2.89 -18.97
C LEU A 96 4.18 4.31 -19.48
N VAL A 97 4.87 5.27 -18.90
CA VAL A 97 4.82 6.68 -19.27
C VAL A 97 6.23 7.27 -19.36
N ASN A 98 6.35 8.43 -19.99
CA ASN A 98 7.61 9.16 -20.19
C ASN A 98 7.59 10.56 -19.54
N SER A 99 6.62 10.84 -18.69
CA SER A 99 6.47 12.12 -17.98
C SER A 99 5.72 11.92 -16.66
N ASP A 100 5.69 12.95 -15.82
CA ASP A 100 4.91 13.02 -14.57
C ASP A 100 3.42 13.31 -14.78
N THR A 101 2.93 13.18 -16.02
CA THR A 101 1.51 13.36 -16.30
C THR A 101 0.77 12.07 -16.02
N ALA A 102 -0.22 12.15 -15.11
CA ALA A 102 -1.08 11.02 -14.81
C ALA A 102 -1.82 10.53 -16.08
N PRO A 103 -1.84 9.21 -16.35
CA PRO A 103 -2.59 8.66 -17.48
C PRO A 103 -4.09 8.94 -17.38
N ALA A 104 -4.71 9.22 -18.52
CA ALA A 104 -6.18 9.29 -18.67
C ALA A 104 -6.79 7.95 -19.15
N SER A 105 -6.01 6.86 -19.11
CA SER A 105 -6.39 5.56 -19.68
C SER A 105 -7.40 4.77 -18.84
N LEU A 106 -7.64 5.19 -17.60
CA LEU A 106 -8.66 4.63 -16.70
C LEU A 106 -9.54 5.76 -16.16
N PRO A 107 -10.81 5.48 -15.80
CA PRO A 107 -11.72 6.47 -15.24
C PRO A 107 -11.45 6.70 -13.75
N VAL A 108 -10.21 7.06 -13.41
CA VAL A 108 -9.77 7.37 -12.05
C VAL A 108 -9.22 8.80 -12.01
N PRO A 109 -9.34 9.52 -10.88
CA PRO A 109 -8.77 10.87 -10.75
C PRO A 109 -7.25 10.87 -10.94
N ALA A 110 -6.70 11.95 -11.48
CA ALA A 110 -5.25 12.11 -11.64
C ALA A 110 -4.47 11.92 -10.33
N ALA A 111 -5.05 12.36 -9.20
CA ALA A 111 -4.46 12.23 -7.86
C ALA A 111 -4.39 10.79 -7.32
N ALA A 112 -5.04 9.82 -7.97
CA ALA A 112 -4.94 8.40 -7.60
C ALA A 112 -3.67 7.73 -8.16
N TRP A 113 -2.99 8.37 -9.11
CA TRP A 113 -1.76 7.85 -9.70
C TRP A 113 -0.55 8.29 -8.89
N HIS A 114 0.40 7.38 -8.73
CA HIS A 114 1.76 7.69 -8.29
C HIS A 114 2.76 7.06 -9.28
N PHE A 115 4.02 7.48 -9.21
CA PHE A 115 5.03 7.10 -10.20
C PHE A 115 6.17 6.32 -9.54
N HIS A 116 6.60 5.30 -10.26
CA HIS A 116 7.79 4.51 -9.99
C HIS A 116 8.81 4.80 -11.12
N GLN A 117 9.93 5.43 -10.76
CA GLN A 117 11.13 5.62 -11.55
C GLN A 117 12.38 4.96 -10.91
N GLY A 118 12.85 3.82 -11.44
CA GLY A 118 14.04 3.14 -10.95
C GLY A 118 14.09 1.67 -11.34
N THR A 119 14.98 0.90 -10.73
CA THR A 119 14.96 -0.57 -10.87
C THR A 119 13.80 -1.16 -10.05
N VAL A 120 13.32 -2.35 -10.46
CA VAL A 120 12.32 -3.10 -9.69
C VAL A 120 12.76 -3.28 -8.23
N ASP A 121 14.06 -3.48 -7.97
CA ASP A 121 14.61 -3.64 -6.63
C ASP A 121 14.71 -2.33 -5.81
N GLU A 122 14.73 -1.16 -6.45
CA GLU A 122 14.74 0.12 -5.73
C GLU A 122 13.32 0.58 -5.38
N GLU A 123 12.33 0.20 -6.20
CA GLU A 123 10.97 0.76 -6.14
C GLU A 123 9.91 -0.23 -5.67
N SER A 124 10.11 -1.53 -5.96
CA SER A 124 9.39 -2.61 -5.27
C SER A 124 9.88 -2.78 -3.83
N PHE A 125 10.73 -1.87 -3.33
CA PHE A 125 11.26 -1.91 -1.98
C PHE A 125 11.10 -0.54 -1.29
N LEU A 126 9.85 -0.15 -1.08
CA LEU A 126 9.41 0.65 0.08
C LEU A 126 9.41 2.18 -0.11
N ARG A 127 10.31 2.79 -0.89
CA ARG A 127 10.49 4.26 -0.91
C ARG A 127 9.28 5.03 -1.47
N SER A 128 8.76 4.64 -2.64
CA SER A 128 7.62 5.30 -3.28
C SER A 128 6.31 5.14 -2.48
N HIS A 129 6.19 4.01 -1.76
CA HIS A 129 5.03 3.70 -0.92
C HIS A 129 5.07 4.41 0.45
N ALA A 130 6.24 4.83 0.90
CA ALA A 130 6.39 5.63 2.12
C ALA A 130 6.08 7.13 1.90
N GLY A 131 5.61 7.53 0.72
CA GLY A 131 5.36 8.94 0.38
C GLY A 131 6.65 9.76 0.18
N VAL A 132 7.81 9.10 0.06
CA VAL A 132 9.09 9.76 -0.19
C VAL A 132 9.23 9.98 -1.69
N THR A 133 9.10 11.24 -2.13
CA THR A 133 9.29 11.60 -3.54
C THR A 133 10.76 11.49 -3.93
N HIS A 134 11.08 10.61 -4.89
CA HIS A 134 12.37 10.61 -5.57
C HIS A 134 12.27 11.38 -6.88
N VAL A 135 12.94 12.54 -6.95
CA VAL A 135 13.27 13.18 -8.24
C VAL A 135 14.67 12.72 -8.63
N MET A 136 14.76 11.79 -9.58
CA MET A 136 16.06 11.45 -10.17
C MET A 136 16.52 12.61 -11.06
N PRO A 137 17.76 13.12 -10.92
CA PRO A 137 18.27 14.17 -11.78
C PRO A 137 18.46 13.66 -13.21
N GLY A 138 17.74 14.26 -14.17
CA GLY A 138 17.80 13.94 -15.60
C GLY A 138 16.47 14.23 -16.31
N PRO A 139 16.43 14.24 -17.67
CA PRO A 139 15.17 14.29 -18.40
C PRO A 139 14.29 13.09 -18.03
N PRO A 140 12.96 13.24 -18.00
CA PRO A 140 12.07 12.17 -17.54
C PRO A 140 12.23 10.92 -18.42
N GLY A 141 12.86 9.89 -17.85
CA GLY A 141 12.97 8.56 -18.45
C GLY A 141 11.67 7.76 -18.36
N PRO A 142 11.63 6.56 -18.97
CA PRO A 142 10.49 5.65 -18.83
C PRO A 142 10.25 5.35 -17.35
N ARG A 143 8.98 5.42 -16.94
CA ARG A 143 8.51 5.19 -15.57
C ARG A 143 7.18 4.44 -15.61
N LEU A 144 6.79 3.87 -14.48
CA LEU A 144 5.47 3.26 -14.31
C LEU A 144 4.57 4.19 -13.51
N ALA A 145 3.48 4.65 -14.13
CA ALA A 145 2.37 5.24 -13.40
C ALA A 145 1.52 4.10 -12.83
N VAL A 146 1.29 4.10 -11.53
CA VAL A 146 0.57 3.04 -10.82
C VAL A 146 -0.63 3.63 -10.07
N VAL A 147 -1.76 2.93 -10.13
CA VAL A 147 -2.95 3.21 -9.32
C VAL A 147 -3.42 1.92 -8.65
N HIS A 148 -3.68 2.00 -7.35
CA HIS A 148 -4.26 0.91 -6.56
C HIS A 148 -5.78 1.01 -6.55
N ALA A 149 -6.44 -0.14 -6.41
CA ALA A 149 -7.88 -0.25 -6.27
C ALA A 149 -8.24 -1.34 -5.26
N TRP A 150 -8.69 -0.89 -4.08
CA TRP A 150 -9.11 -1.73 -2.96
C TRP A 150 -10.53 -2.28 -3.19
N ILE A 151 -10.61 -3.25 -4.10
CA ILE A 151 -11.90 -3.78 -4.57
C ILE A 151 -12.42 -4.97 -3.75
N TRP A 152 -11.61 -5.58 -2.88
CA TRP A 152 -12.01 -6.76 -2.09
C TRP A 152 -11.95 -6.53 -0.57
N LEU A 153 -10.96 -5.78 -0.08
CA LEU A 153 -10.91 -5.28 1.28
C LEU A 153 -11.19 -3.78 1.27
N ASP A 154 -12.18 -3.32 2.04
CA ASP A 154 -12.49 -1.89 2.13
C ASP A 154 -11.29 -1.10 2.70
N ASN A 155 -11.10 0.12 2.20
CA ASN A 155 -10.08 1.03 2.67
C ASN A 155 -10.72 2.31 3.22
N PRO A 156 -10.57 2.61 4.52
CA PRO A 156 -11.08 3.84 5.14
C PRO A 156 -10.53 5.13 4.50
N ASP A 157 -9.32 5.08 3.95
CA ASP A 157 -8.69 6.22 3.26
C ASP A 157 -9.19 6.39 1.81
N GLY A 158 -10.03 5.46 1.33
CA GLY A 158 -10.68 5.48 0.03
C GLY A 158 -10.26 4.35 -0.89
N LEU A 159 -11.15 4.02 -1.83
CA LEU A 159 -10.99 2.93 -2.81
C LEU A 159 -9.65 2.97 -3.57
N LEU A 160 -9.13 4.15 -3.86
CA LEU A 160 -7.96 4.36 -4.71
C LEU A 160 -6.74 4.91 -3.95
N ALA A 161 -6.78 4.90 -2.61
CA ALA A 161 -5.61 5.29 -1.82
C ALA A 161 -4.46 4.31 -2.05
N THR A 162 -3.21 4.79 -2.03
CA THR A 162 -2.03 3.94 -2.29
C THR A 162 -1.90 2.81 -1.27
N ASP A 163 -2.03 3.11 0.02
CA ASP A 163 -1.98 2.11 1.09
C ASP A 163 -3.38 1.84 1.66
N ASN A 164 -3.61 0.61 2.13
CA ASN A 164 -4.71 0.25 2.99
C ASN A 164 -4.23 -0.08 4.42
N TRP A 165 -4.19 0.96 5.27
CA TRP A 165 -3.83 0.82 6.69
C TRP A 165 -4.91 0.14 7.56
N ALA A 166 -6.02 -0.32 6.97
CA ALA A 166 -6.90 -1.30 7.61
C ALA A 166 -6.29 -2.72 7.62
N LEU A 167 -5.33 -2.99 6.74
CA LEU A 167 -4.80 -4.33 6.54
C LEU A 167 -4.16 -4.93 7.80
N PRO A 168 -3.36 -4.21 8.62
CA PRO A 168 -2.84 -4.74 9.88
C PRO A 168 -3.93 -5.18 10.87
N TYR A 169 -5.09 -4.52 10.87
CA TYR A 169 -6.24 -4.90 11.68
C TYR A 169 -6.91 -6.16 11.14
N ALA A 170 -7.15 -6.19 9.82
CA ALA A 170 -7.76 -7.33 9.14
C ALA A 170 -6.93 -8.62 9.32
N ARG A 171 -5.59 -8.53 9.20
CA ARG A 171 -4.67 -9.66 9.41
C ARG A 171 -4.81 -10.33 10.78
N LEU A 172 -5.19 -9.55 11.79
CA LEU A 172 -5.33 -10.00 13.18
C LEU A 172 -6.79 -10.30 13.56
N GLY A 173 -7.73 -10.23 12.61
CA GLY A 173 -9.15 -10.44 12.88
C GLY A 173 -9.76 -9.39 13.83
N VAL A 174 -9.14 -8.21 13.96
CA VAL A 174 -9.62 -7.13 14.84
C VAL A 174 -10.41 -6.08 14.06
N PRO A 175 -11.43 -5.44 14.66
CA PRO A 175 -12.21 -4.41 13.97
C PRO A 175 -11.34 -3.25 13.49
N VAL A 176 -11.58 -2.84 12.23
CA VAL A 176 -10.95 -1.66 11.63
C VAL A 176 -11.62 -0.40 12.21
N PRO A 177 -10.87 0.55 12.82
CA PRO A 177 -11.46 1.79 13.31
C PRO A 177 -11.84 2.71 12.14
N LEU A 178 -13.05 3.29 12.16
CA LEU A 178 -13.54 4.22 11.12
C LEU A 178 -12.66 5.47 10.92
N HIS A 179 -11.93 5.88 11.96
CA HIS A 179 -10.95 6.98 11.92
C HIS A 179 -9.65 6.53 12.59
N GLY A 180 -9.13 5.38 12.16
CA GLY A 180 -7.94 4.77 12.73
C GLY A 180 -6.69 5.63 12.52
N SER A 181 -5.86 5.70 13.56
CA SER A 181 -4.54 6.32 13.47
C SER A 181 -3.61 5.46 12.61
N ARG A 182 -2.98 6.08 11.60
CA ARG A 182 -1.94 5.40 10.78
C ARG A 182 -0.76 4.97 11.63
N ALA A 183 -0.38 5.76 12.63
CA ALA A 183 0.66 5.40 13.59
C ALA A 183 0.28 4.13 14.37
N ALA A 184 -0.97 4.03 14.83
CA ALA A 184 -1.47 2.82 15.48
C ALA A 184 -1.45 1.60 14.53
N ALA A 185 -1.86 1.78 13.26
CA ALA A 185 -1.82 0.71 12.25
C ALA A 185 -0.39 0.22 11.97
N ARG A 186 0.58 1.14 11.89
CA ARG A 186 2.01 0.83 11.70
C ARG A 186 2.60 0.09 12.89
N ALA A 187 2.30 0.53 14.11
CA ALA A 187 2.67 -0.20 15.32
C ALA A 187 2.02 -1.59 15.39
N LEU A 188 0.77 -1.72 14.95
CA LEU A 188 0.08 -3.01 14.88
C LEU A 188 0.77 -3.96 13.87
N ALA A 189 1.16 -3.44 12.70
CA ALA A 189 1.91 -4.20 11.72
C ALA A 189 3.29 -4.64 12.25
N LEU A 190 3.96 -3.77 13.00
CA LEU A 190 5.21 -4.11 13.68
C LEU A 190 5.01 -5.24 14.70
N ALA A 191 3.90 -5.20 15.45
CA ALA A 191 3.57 -6.22 16.44
C ALA A 191 3.23 -7.59 15.82
N ALA A 192 2.60 -7.61 14.65
CA ALA A 192 2.00 -8.78 14.03
C ALA A 192 2.99 -9.91 13.64
N GLY A 193 4.29 -9.62 13.53
CA GLY A 193 5.29 -10.64 13.22
C GLY A 193 6.58 -10.06 12.66
N ASP A 194 7.46 -10.94 12.15
CA ASP A 194 8.72 -10.51 11.55
C ASP A 194 8.55 -9.72 10.25
N GLY A 195 7.46 -9.93 9.50
CA GLY A 195 7.21 -9.20 8.26
C GLY A 195 7.19 -7.69 8.42
N GLY A 196 6.43 -7.17 9.40
CA GLY A 196 6.37 -5.72 9.68
C GLY A 196 7.68 -5.16 10.22
N ARG A 197 8.44 -5.93 11.02
CA ARG A 197 9.76 -5.55 11.49
C ARG A 197 10.78 -5.48 10.35
N MET A 198 10.87 -6.54 9.54
CA MET A 198 11.79 -6.61 8.41
C MET A 198 11.49 -5.52 7.38
N TYR A 199 10.21 -5.23 7.15
CA TYR A 199 9.77 -4.10 6.33
C TYR A 199 10.33 -2.78 6.85
N LEU A 200 10.14 -2.49 8.15
CA LEU A 200 10.59 -1.23 8.73
C LEU A 200 12.12 -1.12 8.74
N GLU A 201 12.83 -2.19 9.10
CA GLU A 201 14.29 -2.24 9.08
C GLU A 201 14.84 -2.02 7.65
N ALA A 202 14.24 -2.66 6.64
CA ALA A 202 14.61 -2.47 5.25
C ALA A 202 14.31 -1.04 4.76
N LEU A 203 13.20 -0.43 5.21
CA LEU A 203 12.82 0.92 4.83
C LEU A 203 13.78 1.95 5.44
N ILE A 204 14.12 1.78 6.72
CA ILE A 204 15.12 2.59 7.42
C ILE A 204 16.48 2.46 6.73
N HIS A 205 16.89 1.24 6.36
CA HIS A 205 18.14 1.02 5.65
C HIS A 205 18.14 1.73 4.28
N ALA A 206 17.06 1.53 3.51
CA ALA A 206 16.93 2.11 2.18
C ALA A 206 16.96 3.64 2.24
N VAL A 207 16.17 4.27 3.11
CA VAL A 207 16.02 5.73 3.12
C VAL A 207 17.13 6.41 3.92
N GLY A 208 17.41 5.89 5.12
CA GLY A 208 18.37 6.47 6.03
C GLY A 208 19.82 6.26 5.63
N GLN A 209 20.13 5.18 4.91
CA GLN A 209 21.51 4.74 4.64
C GLN A 209 22.44 4.83 5.89
N PRO A 210 22.01 4.30 7.06
CA PRO A 210 22.87 4.22 8.24
C PRO A 210 24.09 3.32 8.00
N ASN A 211 25.15 3.51 8.79
CA ASN A 211 26.29 2.58 8.82
C ASN A 211 25.96 1.31 9.65
N ASP A 212 26.90 0.35 9.70
CA ASP A 212 26.69 -0.94 10.37
C ASP A 212 26.38 -0.81 11.88
N ASP A 213 27.05 0.11 12.58
CA ASP A 213 26.84 0.34 14.01
C ASP A 213 25.47 0.97 14.28
N GLU A 214 25.07 1.94 13.46
CA GLU A 214 23.74 2.55 13.47
C GLU A 214 22.66 1.50 13.15
N MET A 215 22.89 0.63 12.16
CA MET A 215 21.96 -0.47 11.83
C MET A 215 21.78 -1.42 13.00
N LYS A 216 22.85 -1.75 13.73
CA LYS A 216 22.76 -2.59 14.93
C LYS A 216 21.95 -1.92 16.04
N ALA A 217 22.14 -0.61 16.25
CA ALA A 217 21.39 0.18 17.22
C ALA A 217 19.90 0.27 16.84
N LEU A 218 19.61 0.59 15.57
CA LEU A 218 18.25 0.67 15.02
C LEU A 218 17.51 -0.66 15.15
N ALA A 219 18.16 -1.78 14.83
CA ALA A 219 17.54 -3.10 14.98
C ALA A 219 17.20 -3.41 16.45
N ALA A 220 17.99 -2.92 17.42
CA ALA A 220 17.66 -3.04 18.84
C ALA A 220 16.46 -2.15 19.24
N VAL A 221 16.39 -0.92 18.73
CA VAL A 221 15.24 -0.01 18.93
C VAL A 221 13.96 -0.64 18.37
N VAL A 222 13.99 -1.08 17.11
CA VAL A 222 12.81 -1.67 16.45
C VAL A 222 12.35 -2.95 17.17
N ARG A 223 13.25 -3.83 17.60
CA ARG A 223 12.88 -5.04 18.38
C ARG A 223 12.25 -4.72 19.73
N ARG A 224 12.75 -3.70 20.44
CA ARG A 224 12.16 -3.25 21.70
C ARG A 224 10.72 -2.78 21.47
N HIS A 225 10.52 -1.87 20.52
CA HIS A 225 9.19 -1.32 20.20
C HIS A 225 8.24 -2.36 19.61
N GLN A 226 8.74 -3.36 18.89
CA GLN A 226 7.93 -4.52 18.48
C GLN A 226 7.37 -5.27 19.70
N THR A 227 8.20 -5.49 20.72
CA THR A 227 7.78 -6.17 21.95
C THR A 227 6.74 -5.33 22.70
N GLU A 228 7.00 -4.03 22.85
CA GLU A 228 6.06 -3.11 23.49
C GLU A 228 4.72 -3.05 22.74
N ALA A 229 4.73 -2.98 21.41
CA ALA A 229 3.54 -2.95 20.58
C ALA A 229 2.70 -4.24 20.75
N ARG A 230 3.36 -5.41 20.85
CA ARG A 230 2.66 -6.68 21.16
C ARG A 230 1.97 -6.65 22.51
N GLU A 231 2.62 -6.11 23.55
CA GLU A 231 2.02 -5.96 24.88
C GLU A 231 0.86 -4.94 24.90
N ARG A 232 0.88 -3.94 24.00
CA ARG A 232 -0.24 -3.00 23.86
C ARG A 232 -1.49 -3.67 23.30
N GLY A 233 -1.35 -4.71 22.48
CA GLY A 233 -2.45 -5.33 21.75
C GLY A 233 -3.15 -4.33 20.83
N ALA A 234 -4.43 -4.54 20.48
CA ALA A 234 -5.17 -3.68 19.55
C ALA A 234 -5.65 -2.32 20.14
N ARG A 235 -5.00 -1.81 21.20
CA ARG A 235 -5.38 -0.54 21.84
C ARG A 235 -4.79 0.64 21.08
N ALA A 236 -5.58 1.24 20.20
CA ALA A 236 -5.14 2.27 19.25
C ALA A 236 -4.28 3.40 19.86
N ALA A 237 -4.74 4.05 20.93
CA ALA A 237 -3.98 5.14 21.56
C ALA A 237 -2.62 4.70 22.12
N ALA A 238 -2.53 3.47 22.66
CA ALA A 238 -1.29 2.93 23.18
C ALA A 238 -0.32 2.53 22.06
N LEU A 239 -0.85 2.00 20.95
CA LEU A 239 -0.07 1.68 19.75
C LEU A 239 0.48 2.95 19.09
N GLU A 240 -0.33 4.01 19.00
CA GLU A 240 0.12 5.30 18.49
C GLU A 240 1.24 5.89 19.33
N ALA A 241 1.11 5.87 20.67
CA ALA A 241 2.17 6.31 21.57
C ALA A 241 3.46 5.49 21.38
N CYS A 242 3.34 4.18 21.22
CA CYS A 242 4.48 3.29 20.95
C CYS A 242 5.15 3.62 19.60
N TRP A 243 4.38 3.85 18.53
CA TRP A 243 4.91 4.27 17.24
C TRP A 243 5.68 5.59 17.32
N ASN A 244 5.11 6.58 18.02
CA ASN A 244 5.75 7.88 18.16
C ASN A 244 7.06 7.79 18.97
N ALA A 245 7.06 7.00 20.05
CA ALA A 245 8.25 6.75 20.86
C ALA A 245 9.34 6.00 20.08
N LEU A 246 8.97 5.08 19.18
CA LEU A 246 9.92 4.43 18.26
C LEU A 246 10.72 5.46 17.48
N TRP A 247 10.07 6.45 16.89
CA TRP A 247 10.75 7.44 16.07
C TRP A 247 11.60 8.42 16.88
N ASP A 248 11.17 8.75 18.10
CA ASP A 248 11.99 9.53 19.02
C ASP A 248 13.28 8.76 19.39
N ASP A 249 13.19 7.45 19.62
CA ASP A 249 14.36 6.61 19.86
C ASP A 249 15.24 6.44 18.61
N VAL A 250 14.64 6.27 17.43
CA VAL A 250 15.37 6.23 16.14
C VAL A 250 16.19 7.50 15.96
N LYS A 251 15.61 8.67 16.23
CA LYS A 251 16.31 9.96 16.17
C LYS A 251 17.55 10.01 17.06
N THR A 252 17.48 9.40 18.26
CA THR A 252 18.63 9.35 19.17
C THR A 252 19.68 8.30 18.79
N ALA A 253 19.30 7.28 18.01
CA ALA A 253 20.14 6.15 17.68
C ALA A 253 21.03 6.37 16.42
N VAL A 254 20.82 7.47 15.70
CA VAL A 254 21.49 7.76 14.43
C VAL A 254 22.09 9.15 14.41
N ARG A 255 23.08 9.38 13.54
CA ARG A 255 23.62 10.73 13.31
C ARG A 255 22.60 11.66 12.64
N PRO A 256 22.74 12.99 12.80
CA PRO A 256 21.77 13.97 12.27
C PRO A 256 21.47 13.81 10.78
N GLU A 257 22.46 13.51 9.94
CA GLU A 257 22.27 13.37 8.50
C GLU A 257 21.42 12.16 8.13
N VAL A 258 21.49 11.09 8.92
CA VAL A 258 20.62 9.90 8.75
C VAL A 258 19.20 10.25 9.21
N TRP A 259 19.05 10.96 10.34
CA TRP A 259 17.75 11.42 10.80
C TRP A 259 17.06 12.34 9.80
N GLU A 260 17.77 13.30 9.19
CA GLU A 260 17.23 14.21 8.17
C GLU A 260 16.57 13.45 7.01
N ARG A 261 17.13 12.30 6.61
CA ARG A 261 16.53 11.44 5.58
C ARG A 261 15.34 10.64 6.10
N LEU A 262 15.42 10.16 7.34
CA LEU A 262 14.40 9.30 7.95
C LEU A 262 13.17 10.08 8.45
N GLU A 263 13.28 11.38 8.71
CA GLU A 263 12.18 12.18 9.28
C GLU A 263 10.91 12.12 8.43
N ALA A 264 11.05 11.97 7.10
CA ALA A 264 9.93 11.81 6.18
C ALA A 264 9.12 10.51 6.39
N LEU A 265 9.66 9.53 7.13
CA LEU A 265 9.03 8.23 7.39
C LEU A 265 8.19 8.17 8.66
N ARG A 266 8.31 9.18 9.54
CA ARG A 266 7.61 9.25 10.83
C ARG A 266 6.08 9.16 10.64
#